data_AF-A0A1M6H7N0-F1
#
_entry.id   AF-A0A1M6H7N0-F1
#
_cell.length_a   1.000
_cell.length_b   1.000
_cell.length_c   1.000
_cell.angle_alpha   90.00
_cell.angle_beta   90.00
_cell.angle_gamma   90.00
#
_symmetry.space_group_name_H-M   'P 1'
#
loop_
_entity.id
_entity.type
_entity.pdbx_description
1 polymer ?
#
loop_
_entity_poly.entity_id
_entity_poly.type
_entity_poly.pdbx_seq_one_letter_code
_entity_poly.pdbx_strand_id
1 'polypeptide(L)'
;MGHRANFVVIKDGHATAYEDNWAALGCVHDFAAGLNHALEALKLYKETGALMDWAFAEGGYLIDHDQKTAIVFGESMDCEEMMEDVLDLDFENELADLSDGQTEEDPLHTKLIEGDYLGFLQDISSGWEGWLLCWDNGGVDSFSKHLELRDIHCIETAPASQPEDTLPPVTHRA
;
A
#
# COMPACT_ATOMS: atom_id res chain seq x y z
N MET A 1 11.44 1.29 14.24
CA MET A 1 11.73 2.26 13.15
C MET A 1 10.38 2.62 12.52
N GLY A 2 10.21 3.74 11.83
CA GLY A 2 8.89 4.15 11.33
C GLY A 2 8.42 3.29 10.15
N HIS A 3 7.10 3.07 10.05
CA HIS A 3 6.43 2.32 8.97
C HIS A 3 6.23 3.21 7.74
N ARG A 4 7.28 3.42 6.96
CA ARG A 4 7.28 4.44 5.90
C ARG A 4 6.63 3.92 4.62
N ALA A 5 5.87 4.79 3.97
CA ALA A 5 5.24 4.50 2.70
C ALA A 5 5.55 5.54 1.62
N ASN A 6 5.59 5.10 0.37
CA ASN A 6 5.60 5.98 -0.80
C ASN A 6 4.31 5.86 -1.59
N PHE A 7 3.84 6.99 -2.08
CA PHE A 7 2.68 7.05 -2.96
C PHE A 7 3.02 7.81 -4.21
N VAL A 8 2.45 7.40 -5.34
CA VAL A 8 2.66 8.07 -6.62
C VAL A 8 1.32 8.26 -7.31
N VAL A 9 1.07 9.46 -7.84
CA VAL A 9 -0.07 9.72 -8.72
C VAL A 9 0.46 10.20 -10.06
N ILE A 10 0.08 9.52 -11.13
CA ILE A 10 0.38 9.91 -12.51
C ILE A 10 -0.89 10.43 -13.17
N LYS A 11 -0.82 11.63 -13.72
CA LYS A 11 -1.91 12.25 -14.48
C LYS A 11 -1.37 13.20 -15.53
N ASP A 12 -1.91 13.12 -16.74
CA ASP A 12 -1.52 13.95 -17.88
C ASP A 12 -0.01 13.85 -18.17
N GLY A 13 0.57 12.66 -18.02
CA GLY A 13 2.00 12.40 -18.20
C GLY A 13 2.90 12.95 -17.08
N HIS A 14 2.33 13.45 -15.99
CA HIS A 14 3.07 13.99 -14.86
C HIS A 14 2.89 13.12 -13.60
N ALA A 15 4.00 12.76 -12.96
CA ALA A 15 4.01 12.04 -11.69
C ALA A 15 4.25 12.99 -10.51
N THR A 16 3.46 12.82 -9.45
CA THR A 16 3.65 13.45 -8.15
C THR A 16 3.85 12.37 -7.11
N ALA A 17 4.92 12.46 -6.31
CA ALA A 17 5.21 11.51 -5.24
C ALA A 17 4.85 12.09 -3.87
N TYR A 18 4.45 11.22 -2.95
CA TYR A 18 4.16 11.54 -1.56
C TYR A 18 4.88 10.55 -0.65
N GLU A 19 5.22 10.99 0.56
CA GLU A 19 5.84 10.17 1.60
C GLU A 19 5.13 10.39 2.93
N ASP A 20 5.07 9.33 3.74
CA ASP A 20 4.72 9.40 5.15
C ASP A 20 5.51 8.38 5.97
N ASN A 21 5.77 8.68 7.24
CA ASN A 21 6.61 7.86 8.12
C ASN A 21 5.84 6.78 8.91
N TRP A 22 4.52 6.75 8.79
CA TRP A 22 3.61 5.87 9.54
C TRP A 22 2.50 5.25 8.69
N ALA A 23 2.33 5.70 7.44
CA ALA A 23 1.21 5.30 6.60
C ALA A 23 1.33 3.90 6.00
N ALA A 24 2.46 3.19 6.12
CA ALA A 24 2.55 1.84 5.54
C ALA A 24 1.55 0.86 6.17
N LEU A 25 1.19 1.09 7.44
CA LEU A 25 0.15 0.33 8.14
C LEU A 25 -1.26 0.53 7.57
N GLY A 26 -1.56 1.74 7.11
CA GLY A 26 -2.90 2.12 6.65
C GLY A 26 -3.07 2.07 5.13
N CYS A 27 -1.97 2.09 4.37
CA CYS A 27 -2.05 2.34 2.94
C CYS A 27 -2.83 1.27 2.17
N VAL A 28 -2.76 0.01 2.60
CA VAL A 28 -3.50 -1.09 1.96
C VAL A 28 -5.00 -0.93 2.20
N HIS A 29 -5.43 -0.43 3.36
CA HIS A 29 -6.83 -0.13 3.65
C HIS A 29 -7.32 1.08 2.86
N ASP A 30 -6.51 2.15 2.77
CA ASP A 30 -6.84 3.32 1.94
C ASP A 30 -7.06 2.91 0.48
N PHE A 31 -6.21 2.00 -0.02
CA PHE A 31 -6.28 1.44 -1.36
C PHE A 31 -7.51 0.53 -1.55
N ALA A 32 -7.78 -0.34 -0.58
CA ALA A 32 -8.92 -1.26 -0.59
C ALA A 32 -10.27 -0.53 -0.61
N ALA A 33 -10.34 0.64 0.02
CA ALA A 33 -11.52 1.51 0.03
C ALA A 33 -11.83 2.14 -1.34
N GLY A 34 -10.94 2.00 -2.34
CA GLY A 34 -11.16 2.42 -3.71
C GLY A 34 -10.46 3.72 -4.10
N LEU A 35 -10.48 4.04 -5.39
CA LEU A 35 -9.73 5.15 -5.99
C LEU A 35 -9.93 6.49 -5.27
N ASN A 36 -11.19 6.87 -5.01
CA ASN A 36 -11.48 8.18 -4.43
C ASN A 36 -10.97 8.29 -2.99
N HIS A 37 -11.02 7.20 -2.22
CA HIS A 37 -10.56 7.19 -0.84
C HIS A 37 -9.03 7.26 -0.80
N ALA A 38 -8.34 6.45 -1.62
CA ALA A 38 -6.90 6.51 -1.77
C ALA A 38 -6.42 7.93 -2.12
N LEU A 39 -7.03 8.57 -3.12
CA LEU A 39 -6.68 9.95 -3.49
C LEU A 39 -6.98 11.00 -2.40
N GLU A 40 -8.02 10.78 -1.60
CA GLU A 40 -8.34 11.67 -0.47
C GLU A 40 -7.28 11.55 0.64
N ALA A 41 -6.84 10.32 0.95
CA ALA A 41 -5.80 10.06 1.94
C ALA A 41 -4.48 10.78 1.61
N LEU A 42 -4.11 10.85 0.32
CA LEU A 42 -2.89 11.55 -0.13
C LEU A 42 -2.83 13.02 0.24
N LYS A 43 -3.98 13.69 0.48
CA LYS A 43 -4.00 15.09 0.90
C LYS A 43 -3.41 15.31 2.30
N LEU A 44 -3.26 14.25 3.08
CA LEU A 44 -2.67 14.27 4.41
C LEU A 44 -1.15 14.10 4.36
N TYR A 45 -0.62 13.61 3.23
CA TYR A 45 0.80 13.28 3.08
C TYR A 45 1.59 14.41 2.45
N LYS A 46 2.89 14.40 2.70
CA LYS A 46 3.79 15.43 2.21
C LYS A 46 4.25 15.07 0.80
N GLU A 47 4.08 16.01 -0.13
CA GLU A 47 4.66 15.89 -1.47
C GLU A 47 6.19 15.85 -1.41
N THR A 48 6.78 14.96 -2.18
CA THR A 48 8.22 14.76 -2.31
C THR A 48 8.64 14.69 -3.77
N GLY A 49 9.87 15.10 -4.06
CA GLY A 49 10.44 15.04 -5.40
C GLY A 49 11.12 13.70 -5.72
N ALA A 50 11.17 12.78 -4.76
CA ALA A 50 11.92 11.53 -4.87
C ALA A 50 11.17 10.35 -4.24
N LEU A 51 11.33 9.17 -4.83
CA LEU A 51 10.96 7.91 -4.20
C LEU A 51 11.99 7.51 -3.15
N MET A 52 11.55 6.84 -2.08
CA MET A 52 12.47 6.20 -1.15
C MET A 52 13.12 4.99 -1.80
N ASP A 53 14.24 4.55 -1.23
CA ASP A 53 14.83 3.26 -1.55
C ASP A 53 13.93 2.13 -0.99
N TRP A 54 13.85 1.00 -1.70
CA TRP A 54 13.03 -0.15 -1.35
C TRP A 54 13.21 -0.58 0.10
N ALA A 55 14.45 -0.54 0.61
CA ALA A 55 14.77 -0.94 1.98
C ALA A 55 14.11 -0.08 3.07
N PHE A 56 13.52 1.06 2.71
CA PHE A 56 12.87 1.97 3.66
C PHE A 56 11.36 2.07 3.48
N ALA A 57 10.79 1.55 2.40
CA ALA A 57 9.36 1.63 2.13
C ALA A 57 8.70 0.29 2.40
N GLU A 58 7.88 0.24 3.44
CA GLU A 58 7.16 -0.95 3.90
C GLU A 58 5.76 -1.06 3.29
N GLY A 59 5.34 -0.04 2.55
CA GLY A 59 4.07 -0.04 1.83
C GLY A 59 3.94 1.12 0.87
N GLY A 60 2.90 1.08 0.05
CA GLY A 60 2.64 2.15 -0.88
C GLY A 60 1.71 1.77 -2.01
N TYR A 61 1.28 2.79 -2.75
CA TYR A 61 0.57 2.58 -4.01
C TYR A 61 0.89 3.64 -5.05
N LEU A 62 0.85 3.21 -6.30
CA LEU A 62 0.93 4.05 -7.49
C LEU A 62 -0.42 4.03 -8.20
N ILE A 63 -0.95 5.21 -8.53
CA ILE A 63 -2.21 5.40 -9.27
C ILE A 63 -1.90 6.11 -10.57
N ASP A 64 -2.12 5.43 -11.68
CA ASP A 64 -1.87 5.94 -13.02
C ASP A 64 -3.19 6.21 -13.76
N HIS A 65 -3.63 7.47 -13.72
CA HIS A 65 -4.88 7.89 -14.37
C HIS A 65 -4.84 7.77 -15.88
N ASP A 66 -3.66 7.88 -16.50
CA ASP A 66 -3.52 7.88 -17.95
C ASP A 66 -3.75 6.48 -18.53
N GLN A 67 -3.29 5.44 -17.82
CA GLN A 67 -3.45 4.03 -18.22
C GLN A 67 -4.59 3.31 -17.50
N LYS A 68 -5.18 3.95 -16.48
CA LYS A 68 -6.09 3.31 -15.52
C LYS A 68 -5.46 2.04 -14.92
N THR A 69 -4.27 2.21 -14.37
CA THR A 69 -3.51 1.15 -13.70
C THR A 69 -3.23 1.58 -12.27
N ALA A 70 -3.33 0.66 -11.33
CA ALA A 70 -2.98 0.88 -9.94
C ALA A 70 -2.07 -0.25 -9.45
N ILE A 71 -0.93 0.10 -8.86
CA ILE A 71 0.04 -0.84 -8.30
C ILE A 71 0.06 -0.63 -6.80
N VAL A 72 -0.05 -1.70 -6.02
CA VAL A 72 -0.01 -1.66 -4.55
C VAL A 72 1.00 -2.69 -4.04
N PHE A 73 1.62 -2.35 -2.92
CA PHE A 73 2.42 -3.27 -2.14
C PHE A 73 2.34 -2.87 -0.66
N GLY A 74 2.70 -3.80 0.19
CA GLY A 74 2.90 -3.56 1.61
C GLY A 74 2.61 -4.82 2.40
N GLU A 75 2.70 -4.68 3.71
CA GLU A 75 2.34 -5.75 4.63
C GLU A 75 1.08 -5.33 5.38
N SER A 76 0.22 -6.29 5.68
CA SER A 76 -0.76 -6.09 6.74
C SER A 76 -0.14 -6.61 8.03
N MET A 77 0.13 -5.72 8.97
CA MET A 77 0.43 -6.18 10.33
C MET A 77 -0.82 -6.79 10.93
N ASP A 78 -0.63 -7.89 11.63
CA ASP A 78 -1.67 -8.44 12.48
C ASP A 78 -2.03 -7.38 13.54
N CYS A 79 -3.32 -7.06 13.65
CA CYS A 79 -3.80 -6.15 14.67
C CYS A 79 -3.49 -6.70 16.07
N GLU A 80 -3.40 -8.02 16.25
CA GLU A 80 -3.01 -8.64 17.52
C GLU A 80 -1.53 -8.33 17.85
N GLU A 81 -0.61 -8.43 16.89
CA GLU A 81 0.81 -8.07 17.10
C GLU A 81 0.97 -6.58 17.44
N MET A 82 0.21 -5.70 16.77
CA MET A 82 0.20 -4.27 17.13
C MET A 82 -0.33 -4.01 18.54
N MET A 83 -1.30 -4.80 19.00
CA MET A 83 -1.85 -4.67 20.35
C MET A 83 -0.90 -5.20 21.41
N GLU A 84 -0.18 -6.30 21.17
CA GLU A 84 0.82 -6.84 22.10
C GLU A 84 1.92 -5.81 22.41
N ASP A 85 2.43 -5.09 21.40
CA ASP A 85 3.44 -4.03 21.59
C ASP A 85 2.91 -2.80 22.35
N VAL A 86 1.61 -2.53 22.29
CA VAL A 86 0.95 -1.42 23.01
C VAL A 86 0.55 -1.82 24.43
N LEU A 87 0.28 -3.11 24.66
CA LEU A 87 -0.18 -3.67 25.93
C LEU A 87 0.91 -3.73 27.02
N ASP A 88 2.18 -3.53 26.69
CA ASP A 88 3.28 -3.34 27.65
C ASP A 88 3.15 -2.04 28.50
N LEU A 89 2.15 -1.20 28.21
CA LEU A 89 1.88 0.06 28.92
C LEU A 89 0.60 -0.01 29.80
N ASP A 90 0.60 -0.74 30.92
CA ASP A 90 -0.41 -0.67 32.02
C ASP A 90 -1.92 -0.62 31.61
N PHE A 91 -2.29 -1.02 30.39
CA PHE A 91 -3.64 -0.88 29.81
C PHE A 91 -4.50 -2.14 29.98
N GLU A 92 -3.98 -3.19 30.63
CA GLU A 92 -4.64 -4.49 30.82
C GLU A 92 -6.04 -4.39 31.48
N ASN A 93 -6.33 -3.33 32.24
CA ASN A 93 -7.60 -3.19 32.96
C ASN A 93 -8.73 -2.51 32.17
N GLU A 94 -8.46 -1.78 31.07
CA GLU A 94 -9.53 -1.13 30.26
C GLU A 94 -9.96 -1.97 29.05
N LEU A 95 -9.14 -2.91 28.60
CA LEU A 95 -9.44 -3.76 27.43
C LEU A 95 -10.28 -5.00 27.75
N ALA A 96 -10.34 -5.42 29.03
CA ALA A 96 -11.16 -6.54 29.47
C ALA A 96 -12.68 -6.32 29.26
N ASP A 97 -13.13 -5.06 29.13
CA ASP A 97 -14.52 -4.71 28.82
C ASP A 97 -14.81 -4.66 27.31
N LEU A 98 -13.78 -4.74 26.45
CA LEU A 98 -13.92 -4.75 24.99
C LEU A 98 -13.77 -6.17 24.38
N SER A 99 -13.23 -7.13 25.13
CA SER A 99 -12.92 -8.48 24.63
C SER A 99 -14.11 -9.42 24.42
N ASP A 100 -15.31 -9.06 24.89
CA ASP A 100 -16.54 -9.86 24.69
C ASP A 100 -17.24 -9.54 23.35
N GLY A 101 -16.77 -8.55 22.61
CA GLY A 101 -17.18 -8.32 21.22
C GLY A 101 -16.36 -9.21 20.30
N GLN A 102 -16.97 -10.23 19.70
CA GLN A 102 -16.35 -11.01 18.63
C GLN A 102 -15.85 -10.05 17.55
N THR A 103 -14.55 -9.83 17.49
CA THR A 103 -13.89 -9.22 16.35
C THR A 103 -14.03 -10.22 15.21
N GLU A 104 -15.05 -10.03 14.37
CA GLU A 104 -15.08 -10.72 13.08
C GLU A 104 -13.80 -10.29 12.35
N GLU A 105 -12.87 -11.23 12.17
CA GLU A 105 -11.63 -11.01 11.43
C GLU A 105 -11.98 -10.41 10.06
N ASP A 106 -11.35 -9.29 9.71
CA ASP A 106 -11.55 -8.65 8.41
C ASP A 106 -11.10 -9.63 7.31
N PRO A 107 -11.99 -10.11 6.42
CA PRO A 107 -11.64 -11.09 5.40
C PRO A 107 -10.55 -10.60 4.44
N LEU A 108 -10.39 -9.27 4.25
CA LEU A 108 -9.29 -8.72 3.46
C LEU A 108 -7.96 -8.92 4.16
N HIS A 109 -7.93 -8.78 5.48
CA HIS A 109 -6.73 -8.97 6.27
C HIS A 109 -6.25 -10.42 6.23
N THR A 110 -7.17 -11.38 6.40
CA THR A 110 -6.86 -12.82 6.29
C THR A 110 -6.20 -13.14 4.94
N LYS A 111 -6.69 -12.57 3.84
CA LYS A 111 -6.12 -12.78 2.50
C LYS A 111 -4.71 -12.26 2.36
N LEU A 112 -4.39 -11.12 2.97
CA LEU A 112 -3.06 -10.54 2.94
C LEU A 112 -2.08 -11.41 3.73
N ILE A 113 -2.46 -11.89 4.92
CA ILE A 113 -1.66 -12.81 5.74
C ILE A 113 -1.40 -14.13 5.00
N GLU A 114 -2.43 -14.69 4.34
CA GLU A 114 -2.31 -15.93 3.57
C GLU A 114 -1.55 -15.76 2.24
N GLY A 115 -1.24 -14.52 1.85
CA GLY A 115 -0.62 -14.20 0.56
C GLY A 115 -1.56 -14.40 -0.64
N ASP A 116 -2.88 -14.45 -0.42
CA ASP A 116 -3.92 -14.47 -1.47
C ASP A 116 -4.12 -13.06 -2.05
N TYR A 117 -3.06 -12.51 -2.66
CA TYR A 117 -3.11 -11.18 -3.27
C TYR A 117 -4.11 -11.11 -4.42
N LEU A 118 -4.32 -12.21 -5.16
CA LEU A 118 -5.31 -12.23 -6.24
C LEU A 118 -6.73 -12.09 -5.68
N GLY A 119 -7.06 -12.87 -4.64
CA GLY A 119 -8.36 -12.77 -3.98
C GLY A 119 -8.58 -11.41 -3.32
N PHE A 120 -7.54 -10.83 -2.71
CA PHE A 120 -7.59 -9.45 -2.21
C PHE A 120 -7.97 -8.46 -3.32
N LEU A 121 -7.27 -8.50 -4.47
CA LEU A 121 -7.57 -7.61 -5.60
C LEU A 121 -8.98 -7.81 -6.18
N GLN A 122 -9.49 -9.04 -6.17
CA GLN A 122 -10.85 -9.36 -6.61
C GLN A 122 -11.91 -8.73 -5.71
N ASP A 123 -11.71 -8.78 -4.39
CA ASP A 123 -12.69 -8.28 -3.42
C ASP A 123 -12.80 -6.74 -3.45
N ILE A 124 -11.69 -6.05 -3.71
CA ILE A 124 -11.67 -4.57 -3.77
C ILE A 124 -12.06 -4.01 -5.15
N SER A 125 -12.28 -4.87 -6.16
CA SER A 125 -12.51 -4.48 -7.56
C SER A 125 -13.64 -3.47 -7.75
N SER A 126 -14.70 -3.55 -6.93
CA SER A 126 -15.84 -2.62 -6.99
C SER A 126 -15.45 -1.15 -6.78
N GLY A 127 -14.40 -0.87 -5.99
CA GLY A 127 -13.86 0.48 -5.77
C GLY A 127 -12.95 1.00 -6.91
N TRP A 128 -12.71 0.15 -7.91
CA TRP A 128 -11.72 0.34 -8.97
C TRP A 128 -12.27 -0.01 -10.36
N GLU A 129 -13.59 0.10 -10.58
CA GLU A 129 -14.23 -0.30 -11.83
C GLU A 129 -13.51 0.25 -13.08
N GLY A 130 -13.11 -0.66 -13.96
CA GLY A 130 -12.41 -0.32 -15.19
C GLY A 130 -10.94 0.05 -14.98
N TRP A 131 -10.30 -0.36 -13.87
CA TRP A 131 -8.86 -0.25 -13.61
C TRP A 131 -8.15 -1.60 -13.69
N LEU A 132 -6.85 -1.57 -13.99
CA LEU A 132 -5.97 -2.73 -13.88
C LEU A 132 -5.29 -2.63 -12.53
N LEU A 133 -5.61 -3.55 -11.64
CA LEU A 133 -5.00 -3.65 -10.32
C LEU A 133 -3.81 -4.60 -10.39
N CYS A 134 -2.74 -4.23 -9.70
CA CYS A 134 -1.51 -4.99 -9.62
C CYS A 134 -1.02 -5.01 -8.18
N TRP A 135 -0.84 -6.20 -7.62
CA TRP A 135 -0.06 -6.38 -6.39
C TRP A 135 1.36 -6.73 -6.81
N ASP A 136 2.34 -5.97 -6.36
CA ASP A 136 3.74 -6.18 -6.74
C ASP A 136 4.70 -6.08 -5.55
N ASN A 137 5.24 -7.23 -5.14
CA ASN A 137 6.19 -7.31 -4.03
C ASN A 137 7.58 -6.72 -4.36
N GLY A 138 7.80 -6.28 -5.62
CA GLY A 138 8.92 -5.42 -5.97
C GLY A 138 8.86 -4.04 -5.33
N GLY A 139 7.74 -3.67 -4.70
CA GLY A 139 7.64 -2.47 -3.88
C GLY A 139 7.84 -1.18 -4.68
N VAL A 140 8.66 -0.28 -4.15
CA VAL A 140 8.96 1.00 -4.81
C VAL A 140 9.75 0.82 -6.12
N ASP A 141 10.50 -0.28 -6.28
CA ASP A 141 11.19 -0.56 -7.53
C ASP A 141 10.20 -0.79 -8.69
N SER A 142 9.04 -1.38 -8.39
CA SER A 142 7.96 -1.53 -9.36
C SER A 142 7.39 -0.19 -9.80
N PHE A 143 7.38 0.82 -8.92
CA PHE A 143 6.98 2.19 -9.29
C PHE A 143 8.01 2.82 -10.21
N SER A 144 9.30 2.71 -9.87
CA SER A 144 10.41 3.18 -10.70
C SER A 144 10.38 2.57 -12.09
N LYS A 145 10.20 1.25 -12.18
CA LYS A 145 10.06 0.52 -13.44
C LYS A 145 8.84 0.97 -14.25
N HIS A 146 7.71 1.21 -13.58
CA HIS A 146 6.50 1.70 -14.25
C HIS A 146 6.71 3.10 -14.84
N LEU A 147 7.37 3.99 -14.10
CA LEU A 147 7.73 5.34 -14.57
C LEU A 147 8.70 5.30 -15.76
N GLU A 148 9.71 4.43 -15.71
CA GLU A 148 10.65 4.22 -16.81
C GLU A 148 9.94 3.73 -18.08
N LEU A 149 9.07 2.72 -17.96
CA LEU A 149 8.26 2.20 -19.08
C LEU A 149 7.32 3.27 -19.67
N ARG A 150 6.92 4.24 -18.86
CA ARG A 150 6.08 5.37 -19.25
C ARG A 150 6.87 6.58 -19.77
N ASP A 151 8.20 6.54 -19.73
CA ASP A 151 9.09 7.66 -20.07
C ASP A 151 8.82 8.92 -19.22
N ILE A 152 8.53 8.74 -17.92
CA ILE A 152 8.22 9.81 -16.97
C ILE A 152 9.42 10.02 -16.03
N HIS A 153 9.97 11.24 -16.02
CA HIS A 153 11.22 11.59 -15.32
C HIS A 153 11.08 12.76 -14.34
N CYS A 154 9.86 13.15 -13.97
CA CYS A 154 9.62 14.33 -13.12
C CYS A 154 9.79 14.08 -11.61
N ILE A 155 9.99 12.82 -11.20
CA ILE A 155 10.39 12.45 -9.84
C ILE A 155 11.67 11.63 -9.88
N GLU A 156 12.53 11.79 -8.88
CA GLU A 156 13.77 11.04 -8.73
C GLU A 156 13.48 9.62 -8.23
N THR A 157 14.04 8.61 -8.90
CA THR A 157 13.91 7.20 -8.52
C THR A 157 15.23 6.70 -7.93
N ALA A 158 15.16 5.93 -6.84
CA ALA A 158 16.32 5.21 -6.35
C ALA A 158 16.75 4.10 -7.34
N PRO A 159 18.03 3.69 -7.33
CA PRO A 159 18.45 2.48 -8.03
C PRO A 159 17.67 1.26 -7.52
N ALA A 160 17.37 0.32 -8.41
CA ALA A 160 16.72 -0.92 -8.04
C ALA A 160 17.53 -1.66 -6.94
N SER A 161 16.83 -2.07 -5.89
CA SER A 161 17.38 -2.62 -4.66
C SER A 161 16.57 -3.83 -4.14
N GLN A 162 15.46 -4.19 -4.81
CA GLN A 162 14.68 -5.38 -4.48
C GLN A 162 15.52 -6.67 -4.54
N PRO A 163 15.26 -7.65 -3.65
CA PRO A 163 15.85 -8.97 -3.76
C PRO A 163 15.47 -9.68 -5.07
N GLU A 164 16.35 -10.57 -5.56
CA GLU A 164 16.09 -11.34 -6.81
C GLU A 164 14.94 -12.35 -6.66
N ASP A 165 14.63 -12.77 -5.43
CA ASP A 165 13.67 -13.85 -5.13
C ASP A 165 12.24 -13.36 -4.79
N THR A 166 11.87 -12.13 -5.17
CA THR A 166 10.50 -11.63 -4.95
C THR A 166 9.47 -12.39 -5.77
N LEU A 167 8.30 -12.67 -5.20
CA LEU A 167 7.17 -13.26 -5.92
C LEU A 167 6.79 -12.38 -7.13
N PRO A 168 6.38 -12.99 -8.27
CA PRO A 168 5.97 -12.24 -9.43
C PRO A 168 4.71 -11.40 -9.15
N PRO A 169 4.50 -10.29 -9.89
CA PRO A 169 3.32 -9.47 -9.73
C PRO A 169 2.04 -10.24 -10.08
N VAL A 170 0.99 -9.97 -9.32
CA VAL A 170 -0.36 -10.50 -9.52
C VAL A 170 -1.25 -9.38 -10.04
N THR A 171 -2.05 -9.65 -11.06
CA THR A 171 -2.91 -8.62 -11.66
C THR A 171 -4.37 -9.05 -11.75
N HIS A 172 -5.27 -8.07 -11.66
CA HIS A 172 -6.71 -8.25 -11.79
C HIS A 172 -7.31 -7.04 -12.54
N ARG A 173 -8.22 -7.30 -13.49
CA ARG A 173 -9.00 -6.23 -14.14
C ARG A 173 -10.31 -6.07 -13.36
N ALA A 174 -10.44 -4.92 -12.69
CA ALA A 174 -11.64 -4.49 -12.00
C ALA A 174 -12.67 -3.87 -12.97
#